data_AF-A0A428U8R6-F1
#
_entry.id   AF-A0A428U8R6-F1
#
_cell.length_a   1.000
_cell.length_b   1.000
_cell.length_c   1.000
_cell.angle_alpha   90.00
_cell.angle_beta   90.00
_cell.angle_gamma   90.00
#
_symmetry.space_group_name_H-M   'P 1'
#
loop_
_entity.id
_entity.type
_entity.pdbx_description
1 polymer ?
#
loop_
_entity_poly.entity_id
_entity_poly.type
_entity_poly.pdbx_seq_one_letter_code
_entity_poly.pdbx_strand_id
1 'polypeptide(L)'
;MLTFVPHLRDLESSEESKYNVWLQELEDIDRKSGFKPMSREEKVRVTVRSEFASTVSLYLEDWLDKLGLPGCNKSTLIRYMASRAPDDAITPRQKSDILNSHRPAESTTPPEANRAAEMFTEAFHRVFNLGQSPTKQIALRDVLLLDESVDSIMDSKPTAKDGTSSQKENEFEAAEYDLGTYCILGCLICFSHSCEHGEYDAQNCKRTVSCMPRLSDTLKRRRRLAADGTNHVNGNSHGLGPCKRNCYKTPTDLTLNSDYRPWTQEERVVLRATVTTTEGSRVKRDPLCFVAHLLDRDCSDVFEEYERMGISLPTAEPVNKTQIRTVSWYDRFKKALIGDWENHTITHEHQRRELSEPCSHEGPCTLESCTCVQHGLLCEKVLWLHGGKLRVQVHGLRLSLARQDLPLETKGPAVHLRAVES
;
A
#
# COMPACT_ATOMS: atom_id res chain seq x y z
N MET A 1 16.32 -0.56 -16.65
CA MET A 1 17.68 -1.08 -16.37
C MET A 1 18.07 -2.16 -17.36
N LEU A 2 18.99 -1.85 -18.26
CA LEU A 2 19.67 -2.82 -19.11
C LEU A 2 20.76 -3.54 -18.33
N THR A 3 20.75 -4.87 -18.37
CA THR A 3 21.70 -5.72 -17.64
C THR A 3 22.71 -6.43 -18.54
N PHE A 4 22.57 -6.24 -19.85
CA PHE A 4 23.39 -6.79 -20.91
C PHE A 4 23.68 -5.72 -21.97
N VAL A 5 24.70 -5.95 -22.79
CA VAL A 5 25.07 -5.08 -23.91
C VAL A 5 24.37 -5.60 -25.18
N PRO A 6 23.46 -4.82 -25.80
CA PRO A 6 22.75 -5.28 -26.99
C PRO A 6 23.69 -5.43 -28.19
N HIS A 7 23.99 -6.67 -28.57
CA HIS A 7 24.79 -6.96 -29.74
C HIS A 7 23.96 -6.78 -31.02
N LEU A 8 24.36 -5.85 -31.89
CA LEU A 8 23.66 -5.60 -33.16
C LEU A 8 24.13 -6.56 -34.26
N ARG A 9 25.45 -6.58 -34.50
CA ARG A 9 26.19 -7.41 -35.46
C ARG A 9 27.68 -7.18 -35.23
N ASP A 10 28.52 -7.89 -35.96
CA ASP A 10 29.93 -7.56 -36.06
C ASP A 10 30.10 -6.18 -36.72
N LEU A 11 30.85 -5.30 -36.06
CA LEU A 11 31.06 -3.91 -36.46
C LEU A 11 32.44 -3.74 -37.07
N GLU A 12 32.53 -2.92 -38.11
CA GLU A 12 33.83 -2.43 -38.59
C GLU A 12 34.38 -1.37 -37.64
N SER A 13 35.71 -1.17 -37.59
CA SER A 13 36.35 -0.20 -36.67
C SER A 13 35.84 1.24 -36.85
N SER A 14 35.38 1.58 -38.05
CA SER A 14 34.76 2.89 -38.35
C SER A 14 33.40 3.08 -37.66
N GLU A 15 32.67 1.98 -37.42
CA GLU A 15 31.33 1.96 -36.84
C GLU A 15 31.35 1.85 -35.30
N GLU A 16 32.45 1.35 -34.73
CA GLU A 16 32.61 1.11 -33.30
C GLU A 16 32.37 2.38 -32.46
N SER A 17 32.88 3.53 -32.93
CA SER A 17 32.67 4.82 -32.25
C SER A 17 31.19 5.18 -32.11
N LYS A 18 30.41 4.99 -33.18
CA LYS A 18 28.97 5.29 -33.21
C LYS A 18 28.20 4.34 -32.29
N TYR A 19 28.58 3.07 -32.27
CA TYR A 19 27.99 2.08 -31.38
C TYR A 19 28.28 2.38 -29.91
N ASN A 20 29.51 2.78 -29.56
CA ASN A 20 29.87 3.15 -28.20
C ASN A 20 29.11 4.39 -27.71
N VAL A 21 28.88 5.38 -28.58
CA VAL A 21 28.01 6.54 -28.26
C VAL A 21 26.58 6.07 -28.00
N TRP A 22 26.04 5.16 -28.81
CA TRP A 22 24.70 4.61 -28.59
C TRP A 22 24.57 3.85 -27.25
N LEU A 23 25.60 3.09 -26.86
CA LEU A 23 25.62 2.43 -25.54
C LEU A 23 25.61 3.45 -24.39
N GLN A 24 26.34 4.56 -24.52
CA GLN A 24 26.30 5.66 -23.52
C GLN A 24 24.92 6.30 -23.45
N GLU A 25 24.25 6.50 -24.59
CA GLU A 25 22.87 7.01 -24.62
C GLU A 25 21.90 6.07 -23.87
N LEU A 26 22.07 4.75 -24.01
CA LEU A 26 21.27 3.77 -23.28
C LEU A 26 21.50 3.83 -21.76
N GLU A 27 22.75 3.96 -21.32
CA GLU A 27 23.09 4.14 -19.90
C GLU A 27 22.52 5.46 -19.34
N ASP A 28 22.53 6.51 -20.15
CA ASP A 28 21.94 7.82 -19.81
C ASP A 28 20.43 7.75 -19.65
N ILE A 29 19.74 6.95 -20.47
CA ILE A 29 18.30 6.72 -20.33
C ILE A 29 17.98 6.05 -18.99
N ASP A 30 18.71 4.98 -18.63
CA ASP A 30 18.52 4.30 -17.34
C ASP A 30 18.73 5.26 -16.15
N ARG A 31 19.78 6.09 -16.22
CA ARG A 31 20.08 7.09 -15.19
C ARG A 31 19.00 8.17 -15.08
N LYS A 32 18.47 8.65 -16.22
CA LYS A 32 17.35 9.62 -16.24
C LYS A 32 16.06 9.04 -15.66
N SER A 33 15.83 7.74 -15.79
CA SER A 33 14.72 7.02 -15.16
C SER A 33 14.89 6.81 -13.66
N GLY A 34 16.01 7.25 -13.07
CA GLY A 34 16.28 7.12 -11.63
C GLY A 34 16.96 5.81 -11.23
N PHE A 35 17.31 4.95 -12.19
CA PHE A 35 18.13 3.78 -11.90
C PHE A 35 19.57 4.20 -11.59
N LYS A 36 20.25 3.40 -10.77
CA LYS A 36 21.68 3.55 -10.47
C LYS A 36 22.45 2.43 -11.16
N PRO A 37 22.73 2.53 -12.48
CA PRO A 37 23.45 1.49 -13.19
C PRO A 37 24.85 1.33 -12.59
N MET A 38 25.25 0.07 -12.42
CA MET A 38 26.58 -0.30 -11.95
C MET A 38 27.50 -0.47 -13.16
N SER A 39 28.77 -0.05 -13.06
CA SER A 39 29.74 -0.34 -14.12
C SER A 39 29.94 -1.86 -14.26
N ARG A 40 30.45 -2.30 -15.41
CA ARG A 40 30.72 -3.71 -15.66
C ARG A 40 31.73 -4.27 -14.66
N GLU A 41 32.79 -3.53 -14.40
CA GLU A 41 33.86 -3.90 -13.47
C GLU A 41 33.30 -4.03 -12.05
N GLU A 42 32.43 -3.10 -11.66
CA GLU A 42 31.77 -3.13 -10.36
C GLU A 42 30.84 -4.32 -10.24
N LYS A 43 30.03 -4.60 -11.28
CA LYS A 43 29.12 -5.74 -11.31
C LYS A 43 29.87 -7.06 -11.18
N VAL A 44 30.98 -7.23 -11.91
CA VAL A 44 31.84 -8.41 -11.79
C VAL A 44 32.40 -8.51 -10.37
N ARG A 45 32.92 -7.42 -9.81
CA ARG A 45 33.47 -7.38 -8.45
C ARG A 45 32.43 -7.78 -7.39
N VAL A 46 31.23 -7.20 -7.46
CA VAL A 46 30.11 -7.50 -6.55
C VAL A 46 29.66 -8.96 -6.71
N THR A 47 29.60 -9.47 -7.94
CA THR A 47 29.21 -10.88 -8.19
C THR A 47 30.19 -11.84 -7.55
N VAL A 48 31.49 -11.69 -7.81
CA VAL A 48 32.53 -12.57 -7.23
C VAL A 48 32.56 -12.47 -5.71
N ARG A 49 32.43 -11.25 -5.16
CA ARG A 49 32.33 -11.02 -3.71
C ARG A 49 31.12 -11.72 -3.10
N SER A 50 29.96 -11.65 -3.77
CA SER A 50 28.71 -12.28 -3.32
C SER A 50 28.81 -13.81 -3.34
N GLU A 51 29.37 -14.39 -4.41
CA GLU A 51 29.61 -15.83 -4.51
C GLU A 51 30.52 -16.33 -3.39
N PHE A 52 31.59 -15.59 -3.10
CA PHE A 52 32.52 -15.95 -2.04
C PHE A 52 31.92 -15.79 -0.64
N ALA A 53 31.19 -14.70 -0.39
CA ALA A 53 30.46 -14.50 0.87
C ALA A 53 29.42 -15.60 1.11
N SER A 54 28.68 -15.99 0.06
CA SER A 54 27.71 -17.09 0.10
C SER A 54 28.37 -18.42 0.45
N THR A 55 29.54 -18.69 -0.15
CA THR A 55 30.32 -19.89 0.17
C THR A 55 30.76 -19.92 1.63
N VAL A 56 31.26 -18.80 2.15
CA VAL A 56 31.71 -18.69 3.56
C VAL A 56 30.55 -18.78 4.54
N SER A 57 29.37 -18.27 4.17
CA SER A 57 28.14 -18.35 4.99
C SER A 57 27.81 -19.78 5.40
N LEU A 58 28.01 -20.75 4.50
CA LEU A 58 27.76 -22.17 4.75
C LEU A 58 28.62 -22.77 5.88
N TYR A 59 29.79 -22.20 6.15
CA TYR A 59 30.73 -22.72 7.15
C TYR A 59 30.75 -21.92 8.45
N LEU A 60 30.13 -20.74 8.47
CA LEU A 60 30.31 -19.79 9.56
C LEU A 60 29.85 -20.35 10.92
N GLU A 61 28.67 -20.98 10.97
CA GLU A 61 28.13 -21.56 12.21
C GLU A 61 28.99 -22.73 12.71
N ASP A 62 29.31 -23.68 11.83
CA ASP A 62 30.20 -24.81 12.14
C ASP A 62 31.58 -24.36 12.65
N TRP A 63 32.13 -23.28 12.08
CA TRP A 63 33.41 -22.73 12.54
C TRP A 63 33.29 -22.07 13.91
N LEU A 64 32.22 -21.32 14.17
CA LEU A 64 31.97 -20.72 15.48
C LEU A 64 31.83 -21.78 16.57
N ASP A 65 31.10 -22.85 16.27
CA ASP A 65 30.91 -23.99 17.19
C ASP A 65 32.23 -24.70 17.49
N LYS A 66 33.05 -24.96 16.46
CA LYS A 66 34.37 -25.60 16.62
C LYS A 66 35.37 -24.72 17.36
N LEU A 67 35.31 -23.40 17.18
CA LEU A 67 36.18 -22.46 17.88
C LEU A 67 35.80 -22.32 19.37
N GLY A 68 34.55 -22.63 19.73
CA GLY A 68 34.10 -22.66 21.12
C GLY A 68 34.24 -21.32 21.85
N LEU A 69 34.08 -20.20 21.12
CA LEU A 69 34.24 -18.86 21.68
C LEU A 69 33.07 -18.53 22.64
N PRO A 70 33.33 -18.13 23.89
CA PRO A 70 32.28 -17.88 24.88
C PRO A 70 31.24 -16.86 24.41
N GLY A 71 29.98 -17.30 24.28
CA GLY A 71 28.84 -16.44 23.90
C GLY A 71 28.88 -15.89 22.46
N CYS A 72 29.83 -16.32 21.63
CA CYS A 72 30.00 -15.85 20.26
C CYS A 72 29.37 -16.83 19.27
N ASN A 73 28.11 -16.61 18.96
CA ASN A 73 27.39 -17.29 17.89
C ASN A 73 26.98 -16.28 16.79
N LYS A 74 26.40 -16.77 15.70
CA LYS A 74 25.97 -15.94 14.57
C LYS A 74 25.03 -14.80 14.99
N SER A 75 24.08 -15.05 15.89
CA SER A 75 23.18 -14.02 16.42
C SER A 75 23.93 -12.92 17.19
N THR A 76 24.94 -13.28 17.99
CA THR A 76 25.82 -12.30 18.65
C THR A 76 26.58 -11.45 17.63
N LEU A 77 27.11 -12.07 16.56
CA LEU A 77 27.81 -11.34 15.49
C LEU A 77 26.89 -10.38 14.74
N ILE A 78 25.64 -10.79 14.43
CA ILE A 78 24.64 -9.92 13.78
C ILE A 78 24.31 -8.73 14.68
N ARG A 79 24.07 -8.96 15.98
CA ARG A 79 23.80 -7.89 16.95
C ARG A 79 24.98 -6.93 17.06
N TYR A 80 26.20 -7.46 17.10
CA TYR A 80 27.43 -6.67 17.15
C TYR A 80 27.58 -5.80 15.89
N MET A 81 27.33 -6.38 14.71
CA MET A 81 27.31 -5.66 13.43
C MET A 81 26.27 -4.53 13.42
N ALA A 82 25.02 -4.80 13.80
CA ALA A 82 23.96 -3.79 13.83
C ALA A 82 24.25 -2.65 14.83
N SER A 83 24.89 -2.98 15.96
CA SER A 83 25.24 -1.98 16.99
C SER A 83 26.35 -1.04 16.53
N ARG A 84 27.30 -1.53 15.71
CA ARG A 84 28.43 -0.77 15.17
C ARG A 84 28.23 -0.27 13.74
N ALA A 85 27.10 -0.56 13.11
CA ALA A 85 26.82 -0.10 11.77
C ALA A 85 26.79 1.44 11.74
N PRO A 86 27.44 2.08 10.75
CA PRO A 86 27.33 3.52 10.57
C PRO A 86 25.89 3.89 10.17
N ASP A 87 25.48 5.11 10.52
CA ASP A 87 24.09 5.59 10.38
C ASP A 87 23.60 5.64 8.93
N ASP A 88 24.51 5.60 7.96
CA ASP A 88 24.23 5.59 6.52
C ASP A 88 24.01 4.17 5.95
N ALA A 89 24.36 3.11 6.68
CA ALA A 89 24.36 1.74 6.17
C ALA A 89 23.13 0.91 6.57
N ILE A 90 22.37 1.33 7.59
CA ILE A 90 21.08 0.74 7.98
C ILE A 90 20.16 1.85 8.50
N THR A 91 18.87 1.79 8.18
CA THR A 91 17.91 2.76 8.74
C THR A 91 17.67 2.51 10.24
N PRO A 92 17.27 3.52 11.04
CA PRO A 92 16.98 3.34 12.46
C PRO A 92 15.91 2.27 12.75
N ARG A 93 14.92 2.13 11.85
CA ARG A 93 13.88 1.09 11.92
C ARG A 93 14.48 -0.30 11.71
N GLN A 94 15.23 -0.50 10.62
CA GLN A 94 15.93 -1.76 10.35
C GLN A 94 16.88 -2.15 11.48
N LYS A 95 17.61 -1.18 12.05
CA LYS A 95 18.46 -1.42 13.22
C LYS A 95 17.66 -1.95 14.41
N SER A 96 16.52 -1.33 14.70
CA SER A 96 15.63 -1.74 15.79
C SER A 96 15.07 -3.15 15.56
N ASP A 97 14.64 -3.45 14.34
CA ASP A 97 14.07 -4.74 13.96
C ASP A 97 15.12 -5.86 14.06
N ILE A 98 16.35 -5.63 13.57
CA ILE A 98 17.48 -6.59 13.69
C ILE A 98 17.84 -6.84 15.16
N LEU A 99 17.87 -5.79 15.98
CA LEU A 99 18.20 -5.95 17.40
C LEU A 99 17.10 -6.71 18.17
N ASN A 100 15.84 -6.55 17.76
CA ASN A 100 14.71 -7.25 18.35
C ASN A 100 14.65 -8.73 17.93
N SER A 101 14.91 -9.04 16.65
CA SER A 101 14.91 -10.42 16.15
C SER A 101 16.02 -11.28 16.77
N HIS A 102 17.14 -10.65 17.09
CA HIS A 102 18.30 -11.28 17.71
C HIS A 102 18.45 -10.89 19.18
N ARG A 103 17.37 -10.79 19.96
CA ARG A 103 17.48 -10.52 21.40
C ARG A 103 18.01 -11.77 22.15
N PRO A 104 18.97 -11.64 23.08
CA PRO A 104 19.39 -12.78 23.90
C PRO A 104 18.26 -13.20 24.84
N ALA A 105 18.15 -14.51 25.12
CA ALA A 105 17.12 -15.07 26.02
C ALA A 105 17.22 -14.50 27.45
N GLU A 106 18.42 -14.12 27.88
CA GLU A 106 18.68 -13.36 29.09
C GLU A 106 18.91 -11.89 28.71
N SER A 107 18.30 -10.95 29.43
CA SER A 107 18.18 -9.53 29.07
C SER A 107 19.51 -8.76 28.93
N THR A 108 20.64 -9.40 29.22
CA THR A 108 21.99 -8.84 29.13
C THR A 108 22.89 -9.77 28.31
N THR A 109 23.43 -9.27 27.20
CA THR A 109 24.61 -9.87 26.57
C THR A 109 25.75 -9.96 27.56
N PRO A 110 26.36 -11.14 27.79
CA PRO A 110 27.57 -11.24 28.59
C PRO A 110 28.65 -10.30 28.02
N PRO A 111 29.36 -9.50 28.83
CA PRO A 111 30.44 -8.62 28.36
C PRO A 111 31.52 -9.38 27.56
N GLU A 112 31.74 -10.64 27.93
CA GLU A 112 32.67 -11.57 27.26
C GLU A 112 32.25 -11.87 25.81
N ALA A 113 30.95 -11.92 25.52
CA ALA A 113 30.41 -12.20 24.19
C ALA A 113 30.71 -11.07 23.19
N ASN A 114 30.63 -9.81 23.63
CA ASN A 114 30.97 -8.66 22.77
C ASN A 114 32.46 -8.61 22.45
N ARG A 115 33.31 -8.95 23.43
CA ARG A 115 34.76 -9.04 23.21
C ARG A 115 35.12 -10.18 22.25
N ALA A 116 34.48 -11.33 22.41
CA ALA A 116 34.67 -12.46 21.49
C ALA A 116 34.20 -12.12 20.06
N ALA A 117 33.06 -11.45 19.91
CA ALA A 117 32.56 -10.98 18.63
C ALA A 117 33.50 -9.96 17.95
N GLU A 118 34.07 -9.03 18.71
CA GLU A 118 35.09 -8.08 18.22
C GLU A 118 36.34 -8.82 17.73
N MET A 119 36.90 -9.71 18.56
CA MET A 119 38.07 -10.51 18.21
C MET A 119 37.83 -11.37 16.97
N PHE A 120 36.66 -12.02 16.86
CA PHE A 120 36.30 -12.81 15.69
C PHE A 120 36.17 -11.93 14.44
N THR A 121 35.53 -10.76 14.56
CA THR A 121 35.36 -9.81 13.44
C THR A 121 36.71 -9.33 12.90
N GLU A 122 37.65 -9.00 13.80
CA GLU A 122 39.01 -8.60 13.40
C GLU A 122 39.78 -9.77 12.76
N ALA A 123 39.71 -10.97 13.35
CA ALA A 123 40.36 -12.15 12.79
C ALA A 123 39.81 -12.49 11.40
N PHE A 124 38.48 -12.42 11.23
CA PHE A 124 37.81 -12.61 9.95
C PHE A 124 38.32 -11.59 8.92
N HIS A 125 38.41 -10.31 9.28
CA HIS A 125 38.93 -9.27 8.40
C HIS A 125 40.37 -9.55 7.95
N ARG A 126 41.24 -10.03 8.84
CA ARG A 126 42.62 -10.39 8.47
C ARG A 126 42.67 -11.54 7.46
N VAL A 127 41.85 -12.58 7.64
CA VAL A 127 41.87 -13.80 6.81
C VAL A 127 41.15 -13.61 5.47
N PHE A 128 39.97 -13.01 5.49
CA PHE A 128 39.05 -12.96 4.34
C PHE A 128 39.03 -11.61 3.61
N ASN A 129 39.67 -10.58 4.18
CA ASN A 129 39.83 -9.29 3.51
C ASN A 129 41.31 -9.04 3.18
N LEU A 130 42.17 -8.85 4.19
CA LEU A 130 43.58 -8.51 3.95
C LEU A 130 44.39 -9.68 3.35
N GLY A 131 44.07 -10.92 3.72
CA GLY A 131 44.74 -12.12 3.25
C GLY A 131 44.27 -12.64 1.88
N GLN A 132 43.28 -12.00 1.25
CA GLN A 132 42.70 -12.44 -0.03
C GLN A 132 43.13 -11.52 -1.17
N SER A 133 43.06 -12.06 -2.40
CA SER A 133 43.21 -11.24 -3.61
C SER A 133 42.13 -10.15 -3.66
N PRO A 134 42.38 -8.97 -4.26
CA PRO A 134 41.42 -7.85 -4.31
C PRO A 134 40.03 -8.24 -4.82
N THR A 135 39.94 -9.26 -5.68
CA THR A 135 38.70 -9.79 -6.25
C THR A 135 37.90 -10.68 -5.30
N LYS A 136 38.51 -11.21 -4.23
CA LYS A 136 37.91 -12.14 -3.27
C LYS A 136 37.86 -11.58 -1.84
N GLN A 137 38.06 -10.27 -1.68
CA GLN A 137 37.97 -9.65 -0.36
C GLN A 137 36.50 -9.55 0.06
N ILE A 138 36.17 -10.13 1.21
CA ILE A 138 34.84 -10.03 1.83
C ILE A 138 34.96 -9.49 3.26
N ALA A 139 33.96 -8.74 3.70
CA ALA A 139 33.78 -8.39 5.10
C ALA A 139 32.84 -9.39 5.77
N LEU A 140 32.97 -9.58 7.09
CA LEU A 140 32.02 -10.42 7.84
C LEU A 140 30.58 -9.93 7.66
N ARG A 141 30.38 -8.61 7.55
CA ARG A 141 29.09 -8.01 7.23
C ARG A 141 28.44 -8.58 5.96
N ASP A 142 29.21 -8.84 4.91
CA ASP A 142 28.67 -9.36 3.65
C ASP A 142 28.10 -10.76 3.82
N VAL A 143 28.67 -11.53 4.74
CA VAL A 143 28.22 -12.88 5.07
C VAL A 143 26.98 -12.83 5.97
N LEU A 144 26.99 -11.96 6.98
CA LEU A 144 25.88 -11.82 7.93
C LEU A 144 24.62 -11.22 7.30
N LEU A 145 24.75 -10.39 6.26
CA LEU A 145 23.60 -9.85 5.51
C LEU A 145 22.86 -10.92 4.69
N LEU A 146 23.48 -12.08 4.43
CA LEU A 146 22.84 -13.21 3.76
C LEU A 146 22.01 -14.07 4.71
N ASP A 147 22.01 -13.78 6.01
CA ASP A 147 21.16 -14.48 6.96
C ASP A 147 19.69 -14.16 6.68
N GLU A 148 18.83 -15.19 6.57
CA GLU A 148 17.41 -15.04 6.22
C GLU A 148 16.67 -14.03 7.12
N SER A 149 16.98 -14.02 8.42
CA SER A 149 16.36 -13.10 9.36
C SER A 149 16.81 -11.66 9.19
N VAL A 150 18.00 -11.43 8.66
CA VAL A 150 18.53 -10.09 8.33
C VAL A 150 18.08 -9.66 6.94
N ASP A 151 18.16 -10.55 5.95
CA ASP A 151 17.74 -10.29 4.56
C ASP A 151 16.28 -9.87 4.50
N SER A 152 15.41 -10.54 5.26
CA SER A 152 13.98 -10.19 5.35
C SER A 152 13.73 -8.77 5.91
N ILE A 153 14.59 -8.25 6.79
CA ILE A 153 14.49 -6.89 7.34
C ILE A 153 15.12 -5.87 6.39
N MET A 154 16.13 -6.29 5.63
CA MET A 154 16.82 -5.47 4.64
C MET A 154 16.02 -5.31 3.34
N ASP A 155 15.08 -6.22 3.05
CA ASP A 155 14.18 -6.09 1.90
C ASP A 155 13.39 -4.79 2.02
N SER A 156 13.67 -3.87 1.11
CA SER A 156 13.08 -2.54 1.06
C SER A 156 11.65 -2.54 0.56
N LYS A 157 11.10 -3.68 0.12
CA LYS A 157 9.68 -3.77 -0.25
C LYS A 157 8.84 -3.50 0.98
N PRO A 158 8.14 -2.36 1.04
CA PRO A 158 7.25 -2.08 2.15
C PRO A 158 6.26 -3.24 2.22
N THR A 159 6.20 -3.93 3.35
CA THR A 159 5.05 -4.78 3.60
C THR A 159 3.82 -3.89 3.47
N ALA A 160 2.78 -4.41 2.82
CA ALA A 160 1.59 -3.61 2.49
C ALA A 160 0.98 -2.89 3.71
N LYS A 161 1.36 -3.25 4.94
CA LYS A 161 0.85 -2.73 6.21
C LYS A 161 1.84 -1.86 7.00
N ASP A 162 2.87 -1.29 6.37
CA ASP A 162 3.91 -0.51 7.08
C ASP A 162 3.48 0.87 7.64
N GLY A 163 2.18 1.18 7.63
CA GLY A 163 1.61 2.39 8.21
C GLY A 163 1.22 2.22 9.68
N THR A 164 1.94 2.95 10.54
CA THR A 164 1.60 3.39 11.92
C THR A 164 0.53 2.58 12.65
N SER A 165 0.96 1.86 13.69
CA SER A 165 0.13 1.48 14.83
C SER A 165 -0.29 2.73 15.62
N SER A 166 -0.98 3.67 14.97
CA SER A 166 -1.73 4.71 15.66
C SER A 166 -2.73 3.97 16.56
N GLN A 167 -2.87 4.43 17.80
CA GLN A 167 -3.85 3.88 18.73
C GLN A 167 -5.18 3.72 17.97
N LYS A 168 -5.78 2.53 18.02
CA LYS A 168 -7.07 2.27 17.37
C LYS A 168 -8.13 3.07 18.13
N GLU A 169 -8.30 4.35 17.80
CA GLU A 169 -9.13 5.30 18.57
C GLU A 169 -10.62 4.94 18.48
N ASN A 170 -11.02 4.25 17.41
CA ASN A 170 -12.40 3.82 17.20
C ASN A 170 -12.50 2.48 16.41
N GLU A 171 -13.71 1.90 16.42
CA GLU A 171 -14.02 0.64 15.74
C GLU A 171 -13.77 0.66 14.23
N PHE A 172 -13.93 1.81 13.56
CA PHE A 172 -13.68 1.91 12.12
C PHE A 172 -12.19 1.81 11.76
N GLU A 173 -11.32 2.42 12.57
CA GLU A 173 -9.87 2.29 12.43
C GLU A 173 -9.37 0.91 12.79
N ALA A 174 -9.98 0.28 13.81
CA ALA A 174 -9.71 -1.11 14.14
C ALA A 174 -10.03 -2.03 12.96
N ALA A 175 -11.22 -1.88 12.37
CA ALA A 175 -11.62 -2.65 11.20
C ALA A 175 -10.75 -2.39 9.97
N GLU A 176 -10.34 -1.14 9.72
CA GLU A 176 -9.40 -0.78 8.66
C GLU A 176 -8.03 -1.44 8.84
N TYR A 177 -7.49 -1.42 10.06
CA TYR A 177 -6.24 -2.12 10.37
C TYR A 177 -6.38 -3.63 10.16
N ASP A 178 -7.46 -4.22 10.64
CA ASP A 178 -7.70 -5.67 10.55
C ASP A 178 -7.90 -6.11 9.08
N LEU A 179 -8.47 -5.24 8.23
CA LEU A 179 -8.69 -5.47 6.80
C LEU A 179 -7.62 -4.82 5.89
N GLY A 180 -6.50 -4.35 6.46
CA GLY A 180 -5.54 -3.49 5.77
C GLY A 180 -5.05 -4.04 4.43
N THR A 181 -4.75 -5.33 4.34
CA THR A 181 -4.33 -5.98 3.08
C THR A 181 -5.38 -5.85 1.97
N TYR A 182 -6.67 -6.01 2.30
CA TYR A 182 -7.76 -5.84 1.35
C TYR A 182 -7.95 -4.38 0.97
N CYS A 183 -7.82 -3.46 1.93
CA CYS A 183 -7.92 -2.03 1.70
C CYS A 183 -6.81 -1.50 0.79
N ILE A 184 -5.60 -2.05 0.93
CA ILE A 184 -4.39 -1.56 0.26
C ILE A 184 -4.19 -2.28 -1.07
N LEU A 185 -4.46 -3.58 -1.19
CA LEU A 185 -4.22 -4.32 -2.44
C LEU A 185 -5.46 -4.49 -3.30
N GLY A 186 -6.66 -4.45 -2.71
CA GLY A 186 -7.92 -4.76 -3.39
C GLY A 186 -8.26 -3.73 -4.46
N CYS A 187 -8.13 -4.11 -5.73
CA CYS A 187 -8.38 -3.22 -6.87
C CYS A 187 -9.88 -2.87 -6.99
N LEU A 188 -10.22 -1.58 -7.07
CA LEU A 188 -11.59 -1.12 -7.28
C LEU A 188 -12.11 -1.33 -8.71
N ILE A 189 -11.24 -1.70 -9.67
CA ILE A 189 -11.63 -1.94 -11.06
C ILE A 189 -11.94 -3.43 -11.29
N CYS A 190 -11.01 -4.31 -10.90
CA CYS A 190 -11.10 -5.75 -11.18
C CYS A 190 -11.26 -6.63 -9.94
N PHE A 191 -11.25 -6.07 -8.73
CA PHE A 191 -11.38 -6.79 -7.46
C PHE A 191 -10.30 -7.83 -7.16
N SER A 192 -9.23 -7.88 -7.95
CA SER A 192 -8.02 -8.64 -7.65
C SER A 192 -7.08 -7.88 -6.70
N HIS A 193 -6.26 -8.61 -5.95
CA HIS A 193 -5.19 -8.06 -5.10
C HIS A 193 -3.85 -7.92 -5.84
N SER A 194 -3.75 -8.49 -7.05
CA SER A 194 -2.63 -8.33 -7.97
C SER A 194 -3.16 -8.30 -9.41
N CYS A 195 -2.93 -7.19 -10.11
CA CYS A 195 -3.47 -6.95 -11.45
C CYS A 195 -2.64 -5.89 -12.18
N GLU A 196 -3.06 -5.54 -13.40
CA GLU A 196 -2.40 -4.50 -14.20
C GLU A 196 -2.81 -3.06 -13.83
N HIS A 197 -3.81 -2.89 -12.96
CA HIS A 197 -4.26 -1.56 -12.54
C HIS A 197 -3.39 -0.99 -11.43
N GLY A 198 -3.03 0.29 -11.57
CA GLY A 198 -2.20 1.03 -10.62
C GLY A 198 -1.06 1.74 -11.33
N GLU A 199 -0.18 2.33 -10.54
CA GLU A 199 0.99 3.06 -11.01
C GLU A 199 2.24 2.48 -10.36
N TYR A 200 3.32 2.37 -11.12
CA TYR A 200 4.63 2.02 -10.58
C TYR A 200 5.45 3.29 -10.42
N ASP A 201 6.07 3.46 -9.27
CA ASP A 201 7.05 4.52 -9.08
C ASP A 201 8.42 4.13 -9.66
N ALA A 202 9.39 5.04 -9.55
CA ALA A 202 10.76 4.84 -10.04
C ALA A 202 11.51 3.71 -9.29
N GLN A 203 11.03 3.29 -8.13
CA GLN A 203 11.57 2.18 -7.36
C GLN A 203 10.87 0.85 -7.70
N ASN A 204 9.99 0.86 -8.72
CA ASN A 204 9.16 -0.27 -9.11
C ASN A 204 8.22 -0.73 -7.96
N CYS A 205 7.87 0.19 -7.05
CA CYS A 205 6.85 -0.04 -6.05
C CYS A 205 5.48 0.34 -6.63
N LYS A 206 4.51 -0.56 -6.44
CA LYS A 206 3.19 -0.42 -7.04
C LYS A 206 2.24 0.32 -6.10
N ARG A 207 1.71 1.46 -6.55
CA ARG A 207 0.50 2.07 -6.00
C ARG A 207 -0.73 1.49 -6.68
N THR A 208 -1.55 0.77 -5.91
CA THR A 208 -2.77 0.12 -6.40
C THR A 208 -3.93 1.10 -6.48
N VAL A 209 -4.87 0.84 -7.38
CA VAL A 209 -6.17 1.54 -7.41
C VAL A 209 -7.10 0.90 -6.38
N SER A 210 -6.87 1.18 -5.10
CA SER A 210 -7.51 0.48 -3.97
C SER A 210 -8.45 1.39 -3.16
N CYS A 211 -8.81 1.03 -1.93
CA CYS A 211 -9.86 1.69 -1.14
C CYS A 211 -9.43 3.11 -0.71
N MET A 212 -9.66 4.10 -1.58
CA MET A 212 -9.31 5.50 -1.32
C MET A 212 -10.41 6.26 -0.55
N PRO A 213 -10.07 7.28 0.27
CA PRO A 213 -8.74 7.51 0.82
C PRO A 213 -8.45 6.55 1.99
N ARG A 214 -9.51 6.09 2.69
CA ARG A 214 -9.47 5.18 3.84
C ARG A 214 -10.78 4.39 3.94
N LEU A 215 -10.70 3.16 4.45
CA LEU A 215 -11.92 2.38 4.71
C LEU A 215 -12.77 3.04 5.81
N SER A 216 -12.11 3.55 6.84
CA SER A 216 -12.78 4.20 7.97
C SER A 216 -13.64 5.39 7.53
N ASP A 217 -13.15 6.23 6.63
CA ASP A 217 -13.90 7.36 6.07
C ASP A 217 -15.08 6.89 5.21
N THR A 218 -14.90 5.82 4.45
CA THR A 218 -15.97 5.19 3.66
C THR A 218 -17.09 4.67 4.56
N LEU A 219 -16.74 4.05 5.70
CA LEU A 219 -17.71 3.55 6.68
C LEU A 219 -18.46 4.69 7.38
N LYS A 220 -17.74 5.74 7.83
CA LYS A 220 -18.34 6.97 8.40
C LYS A 220 -19.36 7.58 7.43
N ARG A 221 -18.98 7.77 6.17
CA ARG A 221 -19.85 8.35 5.13
C ARG A 221 -21.07 7.46 4.85
N ARG A 222 -20.90 6.15 4.78
CA ARG A 222 -22.01 5.20 4.58
C ARG A 222 -23.05 5.31 5.70
N ARG A 223 -22.60 5.38 6.94
CA ARG A 223 -23.47 5.53 8.11
C ARG A 223 -24.24 6.86 8.07
N ARG A 224 -23.59 7.97 7.69
CA ARG A 224 -24.27 9.27 7.48
C ARG A 224 -25.40 9.17 6.45
N LEU A 225 -25.17 8.49 5.32
CA LEU A 225 -26.19 8.30 4.28
C LEU A 225 -27.36 7.40 4.70
N ALA A 226 -27.11 6.42 5.58
CA ALA A 226 -28.15 5.56 6.13
C ALA A 226 -29.07 6.33 7.11
N ALA A 227 -28.48 7.21 7.94
CA ALA A 227 -29.23 8.06 8.87
C ALA A 227 -30.12 9.10 8.16
N ASP A 228 -29.68 9.60 7.00
CA ASP A 228 -30.33 10.65 6.21
C ASP A 228 -31.61 10.21 5.45
N GLY A 229 -32.06 8.96 5.62
CA GLY A 229 -33.30 8.42 5.03
C GLY A 229 -33.31 8.25 3.51
N THR A 230 -32.28 8.74 2.79
CA THR A 230 -32.18 8.65 1.31
C THR A 230 -31.84 7.25 0.79
N ASN A 231 -31.41 6.35 1.67
CA ASN A 231 -31.41 4.90 1.45
C ASN A 231 -32.12 4.23 2.62
N HIS A 232 -33.44 4.36 2.71
CA HIS A 232 -34.26 3.37 3.41
C HIS A 232 -34.19 2.03 2.65
N VAL A 233 -33.04 1.36 2.71
CA VAL A 233 -33.06 -0.09 2.74
C VAL A 233 -33.43 -0.38 4.19
N ASN A 234 -34.72 -0.62 4.42
CA ASN A 234 -35.28 -1.00 5.71
C ASN A 234 -34.23 -1.69 6.57
N GLY A 235 -33.81 -1.01 7.64
CA GLY A 235 -32.99 -1.52 8.74
C GLY A 235 -33.79 -2.50 9.58
N ASN A 236 -34.45 -3.42 8.89
CA ASN A 236 -35.13 -4.55 9.43
C ASN A 236 -34.51 -5.74 8.72
N SER A 237 -33.70 -6.47 9.47
CA SER A 237 -33.11 -7.78 9.20
C SER A 237 -34.18 -8.87 8.94
N HIS A 238 -35.33 -8.53 8.37
CA HIS A 238 -36.52 -9.35 8.16
C HIS A 238 -36.54 -10.05 6.78
N GLY A 239 -35.51 -9.88 5.95
CA GLY A 239 -35.51 -10.44 4.59
C GLY A 239 -35.14 -11.92 4.50
N LEU A 240 -34.43 -12.44 5.49
CA LEU A 240 -33.98 -13.84 5.54
C LEU A 240 -34.25 -14.34 6.96
N GLY A 241 -35.00 -15.44 7.09
CA GLY A 241 -35.36 -16.03 8.37
C GLY A 241 -34.15 -16.42 9.25
N PRO A 242 -34.39 -16.99 10.44
CA PRO A 242 -33.31 -17.40 11.34
C PRO A 242 -32.30 -18.30 10.63
N CYS A 243 -31.02 -18.16 10.98
CA CYS A 243 -29.99 -19.00 10.39
C CYS A 243 -30.07 -20.44 10.92
N LYS A 244 -29.47 -21.39 10.20
CA LYS A 244 -29.51 -22.81 10.55
C LYS A 244 -28.58 -23.20 11.72
N ARG A 245 -27.82 -22.27 12.29
CA ARG A 245 -26.80 -22.54 13.33
C ARG A 245 -27.26 -21.97 14.68
N ASN A 246 -28.33 -22.52 15.25
CA ASN A 246 -28.89 -22.11 16.56
C ASN A 246 -29.04 -20.58 16.68
N CYS A 247 -29.86 -20.01 15.78
CA CYS A 247 -30.02 -18.57 15.63
C CYS A 247 -30.43 -17.90 16.95
N TYR A 248 -29.69 -16.87 17.37
CA TYR A 248 -29.99 -16.09 18.59
C TYR A 248 -31.39 -15.44 18.59
N LYS A 249 -32.02 -15.29 17.41
CA LYS A 249 -33.38 -14.78 17.25
C LYS A 249 -34.46 -15.84 17.49
N THR A 250 -34.08 -17.11 17.54
CA THR A 250 -34.99 -18.21 17.80
C THR A 250 -34.85 -18.59 19.27
N PRO A 251 -35.94 -18.57 20.06
CA PRO A 251 -35.90 -19.10 21.42
C PRO A 251 -35.53 -20.58 21.33
N THR A 252 -34.34 -20.93 21.82
CA THR A 252 -33.85 -22.30 21.84
C THR A 252 -33.99 -22.81 23.28
N ASP A 253 -34.63 -23.96 23.49
CA ASP A 253 -34.58 -24.65 24.77
C ASP A 253 -33.12 -24.96 25.11
N LEU A 254 -32.66 -24.46 26.25
CA LEU A 254 -31.26 -24.40 26.74
C LEU A 254 -30.61 -25.77 27.01
N THR A 255 -30.84 -26.80 26.19
CA THR A 255 -30.54 -28.20 26.54
C THR A 255 -29.81 -29.01 25.46
N LEU A 256 -28.93 -28.38 24.69
CA LEU A 256 -27.89 -29.13 24.00
C LEU A 256 -26.55 -28.50 24.32
N ASN A 257 -25.68 -29.28 24.96
CA ASN A 257 -24.32 -28.94 25.32
C ASN A 257 -23.64 -28.23 24.15
N SER A 258 -23.54 -26.91 24.24
CA SER A 258 -22.60 -26.14 23.43
C SER A 258 -21.22 -26.71 23.75
N ASP A 259 -20.55 -27.28 22.76
CA ASP A 259 -19.13 -27.61 22.87
C ASP A 259 -18.41 -26.31 23.23
N TYR A 260 -18.06 -26.15 24.51
CA TYR A 260 -17.46 -24.92 25.03
C TYR A 260 -16.09 -24.73 24.40
N ARG A 261 -16.05 -23.99 23.30
CA ARG A 261 -14.83 -23.64 22.57
C ARG A 261 -14.46 -22.20 22.93
N PRO A 262 -13.33 -21.96 23.63
CA PRO A 262 -12.92 -20.61 23.98
C PRO A 262 -12.67 -19.76 22.74
N TRP A 263 -13.00 -18.47 22.81
CA TRP A 263 -12.81 -17.51 21.72
C TRP A 263 -11.35 -17.10 21.58
N THR A 264 -10.80 -17.27 20.37
CA THR A 264 -9.45 -16.76 20.05
C THR A 264 -9.48 -15.28 19.69
N GLN A 265 -8.31 -14.64 19.65
CA GLN A 265 -8.23 -13.22 19.28
C GLN A 265 -8.62 -12.99 17.81
N GLU A 266 -8.28 -13.93 16.93
CA GLU A 266 -8.58 -13.90 15.50
C GLU A 266 -10.08 -13.99 15.25
N GLU A 267 -10.79 -14.84 16.00
CA GLU A 267 -12.25 -14.96 15.92
C GLU A 267 -12.94 -13.66 16.35
N ARG A 268 -12.45 -13.01 17.40
CA ARG A 268 -12.94 -11.69 17.82
C ARG A 268 -12.68 -10.61 16.78
N VAL A 269 -11.53 -10.64 16.10
CA VAL A 269 -11.21 -9.74 14.99
C VAL A 269 -12.21 -9.92 13.84
N VAL A 270 -12.51 -11.16 13.46
CA VAL A 270 -13.52 -11.47 12.42
C VAL A 270 -14.90 -10.94 12.81
N LEU A 271 -15.33 -11.17 14.06
CA LEU A 271 -16.61 -10.67 14.57
C LEU A 271 -16.68 -9.14 14.50
N ARG A 272 -15.69 -8.45 15.07
CA ARG A 272 -15.61 -6.98 15.06
C ARG A 272 -15.62 -6.43 13.65
N ALA A 273 -14.70 -6.87 12.78
CA ALA A 273 -14.57 -6.36 11.43
C ALA A 273 -15.85 -6.59 10.61
N THR A 274 -16.51 -7.74 10.77
CA THR A 274 -17.76 -8.05 10.08
C THR A 274 -18.90 -7.13 10.51
N VAL A 275 -19.14 -6.98 11.81
CA VAL A 275 -20.22 -6.11 12.31
C VAL A 275 -19.98 -4.66 11.90
N THR A 276 -18.76 -4.17 12.08
CA THR A 276 -18.39 -2.79 11.76
C THR A 276 -18.53 -2.45 10.28
N THR A 277 -18.25 -3.39 9.37
CA THR A 277 -18.32 -3.14 7.92
C THR A 277 -19.68 -3.40 7.28
N THR A 278 -20.54 -4.17 7.95
CA THR A 278 -21.89 -4.52 7.45
C THR A 278 -22.95 -3.51 7.86
N GLU A 279 -22.72 -2.74 8.92
CA GLU A 279 -23.60 -1.65 9.34
C GLU A 279 -23.86 -0.65 8.21
N GLY A 280 -25.14 -0.32 7.98
CA GLY A 280 -25.56 0.59 6.90
C GLY A 280 -25.19 0.11 5.48
N SER A 281 -24.78 -1.15 5.31
CA SER A 281 -24.49 -1.76 4.01
C SER A 281 -25.77 -2.30 3.35
N ARG A 282 -25.63 -2.82 2.11
CA ARG A 282 -26.73 -3.50 1.40
C ARG A 282 -26.81 -4.99 1.72
N VAL A 283 -25.94 -5.49 2.59
CA VAL A 283 -25.94 -6.89 2.99
C VAL A 283 -27.25 -7.14 3.74
N LYS A 284 -28.11 -7.99 3.16
CA LYS A 284 -29.41 -8.33 3.74
C LYS A 284 -29.33 -9.42 4.81
N ARG A 285 -28.17 -10.08 4.91
CA ARG A 285 -27.92 -11.12 5.90
C ARG A 285 -27.48 -10.48 7.21
N ASP A 286 -28.03 -10.99 8.30
CA ASP A 286 -27.62 -10.60 9.63
C ASP A 286 -26.12 -10.90 9.85
N PRO A 287 -25.31 -9.94 10.32
CA PRO A 287 -23.86 -10.11 10.41
C PRO A 287 -23.47 -11.17 11.44
N LEU A 288 -24.20 -11.32 12.54
CA LEU A 288 -23.92 -12.35 13.54
C LEU A 288 -24.20 -13.74 12.99
N CYS A 289 -25.30 -13.88 12.22
CA CYS A 289 -25.59 -15.11 11.49
C CYS A 289 -24.56 -15.44 10.39
N PHE A 290 -23.86 -14.44 9.85
CA PHE A 290 -22.79 -14.63 8.89
C PHE A 290 -21.50 -15.07 9.60
N VAL A 291 -21.11 -14.42 10.70
CA VAL A 291 -19.96 -14.81 11.53
C VAL A 291 -20.12 -16.22 12.08
N ALA A 292 -21.30 -16.57 12.59
CA ALA A 292 -21.62 -17.91 13.06
C ALA A 292 -21.38 -18.99 12.00
N HIS A 293 -21.69 -18.68 10.74
CA HIS A 293 -21.43 -19.58 9.64
C HIS A 293 -19.95 -19.65 9.27
N LEU A 294 -19.25 -18.50 9.27
CA LEU A 294 -17.85 -18.40 8.88
C LEU A 294 -16.90 -19.07 9.89
N LEU A 295 -17.17 -18.88 11.19
CA LEU A 295 -16.34 -19.40 12.29
C LEU A 295 -16.76 -20.80 12.75
N ASP A 296 -17.80 -21.36 12.12
CA ASP A 296 -18.41 -22.63 12.52
C ASP A 296 -18.87 -22.64 14.00
N ARG A 297 -19.28 -21.47 14.55
CA ARG A 297 -19.86 -21.30 15.90
C ARG A 297 -21.38 -21.13 15.94
N ASP A 298 -22.00 -21.56 17.03
CA ASP A 298 -23.43 -21.32 17.24
C ASP A 298 -23.74 -19.82 17.26
N CYS A 299 -24.83 -19.45 16.58
CA CYS A 299 -25.17 -18.04 16.42
C CYS A 299 -25.55 -17.36 17.74
N SER A 300 -26.00 -18.14 18.73
CA SER A 300 -26.24 -17.67 20.09
C SER A 300 -24.93 -17.37 20.83
N ASP A 301 -23.91 -18.24 20.73
CA ASP A 301 -22.55 -17.98 21.27
C ASP A 301 -21.92 -16.72 20.64
N VAL A 302 -22.09 -16.54 19.32
CA VAL A 302 -21.64 -15.32 18.62
C VAL A 302 -22.35 -14.07 19.13
N PHE A 303 -23.64 -14.15 19.44
CA PHE A 303 -24.39 -13.02 20.01
C PHE A 303 -23.92 -12.69 21.43
N GLU A 304 -23.71 -13.69 22.29
CA GLU A 304 -23.18 -13.50 23.64
C GLU A 304 -21.78 -12.88 23.63
N GLU A 305 -20.87 -13.33 22.76
CA GLU A 305 -19.54 -12.73 22.64
C GLU A 305 -19.62 -11.31 22.05
N TYR A 306 -20.53 -11.05 21.12
CA TYR A 306 -20.77 -9.71 20.59
C TYR A 306 -21.19 -8.73 21.70
N GLU A 307 -22.13 -9.11 22.56
CA GLU A 307 -22.54 -8.31 23.71
C GLU A 307 -21.40 -8.12 24.71
N ARG A 308 -20.63 -9.18 25.00
CA ARG A 308 -19.46 -9.15 25.90
C ARG A 308 -18.37 -8.22 25.40
N MET A 309 -18.14 -8.17 24.09
CA MET A 309 -17.14 -7.29 23.47
C MET A 309 -17.55 -5.81 23.48
N GLY A 310 -18.84 -5.49 23.62
CA GLY A 310 -19.32 -4.10 23.73
C GLY A 310 -19.00 -3.23 22.50
N ILE A 311 -19.02 -3.81 21.29
CA ILE A 311 -18.66 -3.12 20.04
C ILE A 311 -19.61 -1.93 19.83
N SER A 312 -19.09 -0.71 20.00
CA SER A 312 -19.84 0.54 19.89
C SER A 312 -19.39 1.35 18.69
N LEU A 313 -20.31 1.56 17.75
CA LEU A 313 -20.00 2.28 16.51
C LEU A 313 -20.24 3.79 16.69
N PRO A 314 -19.35 4.67 16.18
CA PRO A 314 -19.46 6.13 16.35
C PRO A 314 -20.80 6.72 15.86
N THR A 315 -21.38 7.66 16.63
CA THR A 315 -22.65 8.32 16.30
C THR A 315 -22.60 9.01 14.93
N ALA A 316 -23.68 8.91 14.15
CA ALA A 316 -23.77 9.56 12.85
C ALA A 316 -23.88 11.08 13.00
N GLU A 317 -22.96 11.82 12.38
CA GLU A 317 -23.09 13.28 12.24
C GLU A 317 -24.10 13.65 11.14
N PRO A 318 -24.91 14.70 11.33
CA PRO A 318 -25.89 15.13 10.34
C PRO A 318 -25.20 15.66 9.07
N VAL A 319 -25.73 15.30 7.89
CA VAL A 319 -25.21 15.80 6.62
C VAL A 319 -25.80 17.17 6.32
N ASN A 320 -24.94 18.20 6.27
CA ASN A 320 -25.36 19.53 5.83
C ASN A 320 -25.58 19.53 4.31
N LYS A 321 -26.83 19.59 3.86
CA LYS A 321 -27.20 19.56 2.43
C LYS A 321 -27.14 20.97 1.85
N THR A 322 -25.94 21.40 1.45
CA THR A 322 -25.82 22.63 0.64
C THR A 322 -26.47 22.38 -0.72
N GLN A 323 -27.32 23.30 -1.16
CA GLN A 323 -27.97 23.20 -2.47
C GLN A 323 -26.96 23.50 -3.58
N ILE A 324 -26.65 22.49 -4.40
CA ILE A 324 -25.66 22.57 -5.47
C ILE A 324 -26.37 22.83 -6.79
N ARG A 325 -25.95 23.88 -7.52
CA ARG A 325 -26.47 24.22 -8.85
C ARG A 325 -25.81 23.33 -9.92
N THR A 326 -26.56 23.03 -10.98
CA THR A 326 -26.02 22.35 -12.17
C THR A 326 -25.17 23.31 -12.99
N VAL A 327 -24.07 22.81 -13.57
CA VAL A 327 -23.27 23.57 -14.53
C VAL A 327 -24.07 23.86 -15.81
N SER A 328 -23.80 24.99 -16.45
CA SER A 328 -24.53 25.44 -17.65
C SER A 328 -24.33 24.53 -18.87
N TRP A 329 -23.20 23.85 -18.95
CA TRP A 329 -22.78 23.06 -20.11
C TRP A 329 -22.98 21.54 -19.94
N TYR A 330 -23.45 21.07 -18.78
CA TYR A 330 -23.75 19.66 -18.54
C TYR A 330 -24.95 19.45 -17.60
N ASP A 331 -25.99 18.82 -18.14
CA ASP A 331 -27.15 18.40 -17.36
C ASP A 331 -27.01 16.92 -16.97
N ARG A 332 -26.68 16.69 -15.69
CA ARG A 332 -26.54 15.33 -15.11
C ARG A 332 -27.83 14.53 -15.03
N PHE A 333 -28.99 15.18 -15.02
CA PHE A 333 -30.28 14.52 -14.91
C PHE A 333 -30.75 14.03 -16.28
N LYS A 334 -30.57 14.87 -17.31
CA LYS A 334 -30.78 14.49 -18.72
C LYS A 334 -29.62 13.71 -19.31
N LYS A 335 -28.46 13.70 -18.64
CA LYS A 335 -27.19 13.12 -19.12
C LYS A 335 -26.77 13.69 -20.47
N ALA A 336 -26.87 15.00 -20.62
CA ALA A 336 -26.62 15.70 -21.87
C ALA A 336 -25.55 16.79 -21.69
N LEU A 337 -24.62 16.85 -22.65
CA LEU A 337 -23.71 17.97 -22.85
C LEU A 337 -24.46 19.07 -23.62
N ILE A 338 -24.27 20.33 -23.23
CA ILE A 338 -25.08 21.47 -23.69
C ILE A 338 -24.15 22.59 -24.12
N GLY A 339 -24.44 23.22 -25.25
CA GLY A 339 -23.74 24.42 -25.71
C GLY A 339 -22.27 24.14 -26.02
N ASP A 340 -21.41 25.03 -25.55
CA ASP A 340 -19.96 25.08 -25.79
C ASP A 340 -19.16 24.19 -24.83
N TRP A 341 -19.70 23.02 -24.47
CA TRP A 341 -19.13 22.14 -23.44
C TRP A 341 -17.67 21.75 -23.69
N GLU A 342 -17.20 21.66 -24.94
CA GLU A 342 -15.79 21.37 -25.25
C GLU A 342 -14.83 22.41 -24.66
N ASN A 343 -15.25 23.68 -24.56
CA ASN A 343 -14.43 24.75 -24.00
C ASN A 343 -14.36 24.72 -22.46
N HIS A 344 -15.29 24.01 -21.82
CA HIS A 344 -15.38 23.96 -20.35
C HIS A 344 -14.77 22.68 -19.75
N THR A 345 -14.48 21.67 -20.56
CA THR A 345 -13.90 20.43 -20.05
C THR A 345 -13.00 19.70 -21.04
N ILE A 346 -11.86 19.22 -20.53
CA ILE A 346 -10.97 18.30 -21.26
C ILE A 346 -11.32 16.82 -20.98
N THR A 347 -12.53 16.53 -20.48
CA THR A 347 -12.95 15.14 -20.23
C THR A 347 -12.88 14.33 -21.54
N HIS A 348 -13.39 14.81 -22.66
CA HIS A 348 -13.22 14.07 -23.93
C HIS A 348 -11.75 13.99 -24.43
N GLU A 349 -10.92 14.91 -23.93
CA GLU A 349 -9.48 15.19 -24.10
C GLU A 349 -8.45 14.12 -23.74
N HIS A 350 -8.66 12.81 -23.98
CA HIS A 350 -7.83 11.76 -23.34
C HIS A 350 -6.30 11.93 -23.46
N GLN A 351 -5.81 12.49 -24.56
CA GLN A 351 -4.37 12.73 -24.80
C GLN A 351 -3.78 13.84 -23.91
N ARG A 352 -4.61 14.73 -23.37
CA ARG A 352 -4.23 15.86 -22.51
C ARG A 352 -4.56 15.62 -21.04
N ARG A 353 -5.21 14.49 -20.72
CA ARG A 353 -5.59 14.17 -19.35
C ARG A 353 -4.38 13.65 -18.58
N GLU A 354 -4.14 14.25 -17.42
CA GLU A 354 -3.27 13.67 -16.40
C GLU A 354 -4.09 12.70 -15.54
N LEU A 355 -3.48 11.56 -15.19
CA LEU A 355 -4.07 10.64 -14.23
C LEU A 355 -3.98 11.27 -12.84
N SER A 356 -5.13 11.37 -12.18
CA SER A 356 -5.23 11.93 -10.84
C SER A 356 -6.08 11.02 -9.96
N GLU A 357 -5.78 11.01 -8.67
CA GLU A 357 -6.57 10.27 -7.70
C GLU A 357 -8.01 10.82 -7.67
N PRO A 358 -9.02 9.93 -7.62
CA PRO A 358 -10.41 10.35 -7.51
C PRO A 358 -10.62 11.22 -6.28
N CYS A 359 -11.37 12.31 -6.43
CA CYS A 359 -11.62 13.22 -5.32
C CYS A 359 -12.31 12.52 -4.14
N SER A 360 -11.75 12.68 -2.94
CA SER A 360 -12.24 12.07 -1.69
C SER A 360 -12.58 13.08 -0.59
N HIS A 361 -12.39 14.37 -0.85
CA HIS A 361 -12.65 15.45 0.11
C HIS A 361 -14.13 15.49 0.57
N GLU A 362 -14.35 16.13 1.72
CA GLU A 362 -15.70 16.45 2.18
C GLU A 362 -16.21 17.73 1.49
N GLY A 363 -17.53 17.88 1.38
CA GLY A 363 -18.16 19.06 0.76
C GLY A 363 -18.32 19.01 -0.78
N PRO A 364 -18.76 20.12 -1.40
CA PRO A 364 -18.97 20.20 -2.85
C PRO A 364 -17.64 20.32 -3.61
N CYS A 365 -17.59 19.78 -4.83
CA CYS A 365 -16.41 19.86 -5.69
C CYS A 365 -16.31 21.25 -6.34
N THR A 366 -15.48 22.12 -5.76
CA THR A 366 -15.21 23.47 -6.27
C THR A 366 -13.77 23.59 -6.79
N LEU A 367 -13.46 24.68 -7.49
CA LEU A 367 -12.11 24.96 -7.98
C LEU A 367 -11.08 25.03 -6.83
N GLU A 368 -11.50 25.44 -5.64
CA GLU A 368 -10.63 25.57 -4.45
C GLU A 368 -10.40 24.23 -3.73
N SER A 369 -11.31 23.27 -3.88
CA SER A 369 -11.37 22.07 -3.02
C SER A 369 -11.17 20.75 -3.75
N CYS A 370 -11.25 20.72 -5.08
CA CYS A 370 -11.35 19.49 -5.83
C CYS A 370 -10.43 19.45 -7.05
N THR A 371 -9.54 18.45 -7.06
CA THR A 371 -8.61 18.18 -8.15
C THR A 371 -9.30 17.90 -9.48
N CYS A 372 -10.45 17.21 -9.50
CA CYS A 372 -11.19 16.98 -10.74
C CYS A 372 -11.58 18.31 -11.41
N VAL A 373 -12.02 19.29 -10.61
CA VAL A 373 -12.44 20.61 -11.11
C VAL A 373 -11.26 21.43 -11.58
N GLN A 374 -10.16 21.41 -10.81
CA GLN A 374 -8.91 22.10 -11.15
C GLN A 374 -8.34 21.63 -12.49
N HIS A 375 -8.44 20.33 -12.77
CA HIS A 375 -8.00 19.74 -14.05
C HIS A 375 -9.07 19.80 -15.15
N GLY A 376 -10.21 20.47 -14.93
CA GLY A 376 -11.26 20.59 -15.94
C GLY A 376 -11.91 19.25 -16.32
N LEU A 377 -12.01 18.31 -15.37
CA LEU A 377 -12.55 16.96 -15.55
C LEU A 377 -13.91 16.79 -14.86
N LEU A 378 -14.75 15.94 -15.44
CA LEU A 378 -15.94 15.44 -14.76
C LEU A 378 -15.56 14.40 -13.70
N CYS A 379 -16.19 14.45 -12.52
CA CYS A 379 -15.93 13.47 -11.47
C CYS A 379 -16.34 12.06 -11.94
N GLU A 380 -15.37 11.14 -11.96
CA GLU A 380 -15.60 9.76 -12.36
C GLU A 380 -16.12 8.91 -11.20
N LYS A 381 -16.85 7.85 -11.55
CA LYS A 381 -17.36 6.89 -10.58
C LYS A 381 -16.26 5.88 -10.27
N VAL A 382 -15.38 6.22 -9.35
CA VAL A 382 -14.55 5.18 -8.70
C VAL A 382 -15.32 4.66 -7.51
N LEU A 383 -16.24 3.72 -7.76
CA LEU A 383 -17.07 2.98 -6.78
C LEU A 383 -17.42 3.70 -5.46
N TRP A 384 -17.75 4.99 -5.50
CA TRP A 384 -18.38 5.66 -4.37
C TRP A 384 -19.84 5.21 -4.34
N LEU A 385 -20.23 4.47 -3.30
CA LEU A 385 -21.58 3.93 -3.11
C LEU A 385 -22.61 5.04 -2.84
N HIS A 386 -22.90 5.88 -3.84
CA HIS A 386 -24.15 6.61 -3.92
C HIS A 386 -25.14 5.80 -4.79
N GLY A 387 -26.24 5.35 -4.18
CA GLY A 387 -27.49 5.09 -4.90
C GLY A 387 -27.51 3.96 -5.93
N GLY A 388 -27.61 2.71 -5.45
CA GLY A 388 -28.56 1.72 -5.96
C GLY A 388 -28.46 1.12 -7.37
N LYS A 389 -27.71 1.66 -8.34
CA LYS A 389 -27.66 1.10 -9.70
C LYS A 389 -26.24 1.12 -10.28
N LEU A 390 -25.81 -0.01 -10.85
CA LEU A 390 -24.70 -0.05 -11.80
C LEU A 390 -25.17 0.68 -13.07
N ARG A 391 -25.09 2.00 -13.03
CA ARG A 391 -25.11 2.87 -14.21
C ARG A 391 -23.79 3.61 -14.19
N VAL A 392 -23.10 3.66 -15.32
CA VAL A 392 -22.10 4.68 -15.59
C VAL A 392 -22.84 6.01 -15.41
N GLN A 393 -22.56 6.66 -14.30
CA GLN A 393 -23.14 7.93 -13.96
C GLN A 393 -21.93 8.82 -13.73
N VAL A 394 -21.52 9.49 -14.81
CA VAL A 394 -20.63 10.64 -14.74
C VAL A 394 -21.33 11.62 -13.81
N HIS A 395 -20.83 11.77 -12.59
CA HIS A 395 -21.36 12.79 -11.72
C HIS A 395 -20.79 14.10 -12.23
N GLY A 396 -21.66 14.87 -12.90
CA GLY A 396 -21.37 16.23 -13.30
C GLY A 396 -20.76 17.01 -12.14
N LEU A 397 -19.76 17.83 -12.47
CA LEU A 397 -19.19 18.87 -11.63
C LEU A 397 -20.21 19.44 -10.64
N ARG A 398 -19.89 19.33 -9.35
CA ARG A 398 -20.62 19.97 -8.25
C ARG A 398 -20.12 21.41 -8.05
N LEU A 399 -20.12 22.21 -9.11
CA LEU A 399 -19.63 23.58 -9.06
C LEU A 399 -20.63 24.51 -8.34
N SER A 400 -20.21 25.17 -7.26
CA SER A 400 -20.80 26.44 -6.85
C SER A 400 -20.01 27.57 -7.52
N LEU A 401 -20.61 28.25 -8.50
CA LEU A 401 -20.04 29.46 -9.05
C LEU A 401 -20.27 30.62 -8.07
N ALA A 402 -19.19 31.11 -7.47
CA ALA A 402 -19.07 32.49 -7.04
C ALA A 402 -17.91 33.10 -7.84
N ARG A 403 -18.21 33.70 -8.99
CA ARG A 403 -17.31 34.66 -9.61
C ARG A 403 -18.12 35.77 -10.25
N GLN A 404 -17.83 36.99 -9.79
CA GLN A 404 -18.36 38.25 -10.28
C GLN A 404 -17.98 38.47 -11.74
N ASP A 405 -18.96 38.94 -12.50
CA ASP A 405 -18.81 39.41 -13.87
C ASP A 405 -17.77 40.54 -13.96
N LEU A 406 -16.81 40.41 -14.88
CA LEU A 406 -16.09 41.55 -15.45
C LEU A 406 -16.05 41.37 -16.98
N PRO A 407 -16.31 42.44 -17.75
CA PRO A 407 -16.68 42.32 -19.16
C PRO A 407 -15.47 42.23 -20.10
N LEU A 408 -15.74 41.61 -21.24
CA LEU A 408 -14.91 41.51 -22.43
C LEU A 408 -14.49 42.89 -22.97
N GLU A 409 -13.19 43.06 -23.25
CA GLU A 409 -12.72 44.01 -24.26
C GLU A 409 -12.13 43.24 -25.46
N THR A 410 -12.69 43.52 -26.62
CA THR A 410 -12.21 43.09 -27.94
C THR A 410 -11.51 44.25 -28.65
N LYS A 411 -10.34 43.98 -29.25
CA LYS A 411 -9.96 44.22 -30.67
C LYS A 411 -8.42 44.38 -30.82
N GLY A 412 -7.87 43.70 -31.84
CA GLY A 412 -6.43 43.60 -32.16
C GLY A 412 -5.82 44.86 -32.81
N PRO A 413 -4.83 44.77 -33.73
CA PRO A 413 -4.73 43.75 -34.79
C PRO A 413 -3.35 43.10 -35.01
N ALA A 414 -3.38 42.13 -35.92
CA ALA A 414 -2.31 41.32 -36.45
C ALA A 414 -1.22 42.10 -37.22
N VAL A 415 -0.01 41.54 -37.24
CA VAL A 415 0.96 41.75 -38.32
C VAL A 415 1.51 40.39 -38.76
N HIS A 416 1.35 40.14 -40.05
CA HIS A 416 1.91 39.04 -40.83
C HIS A 416 3.44 38.99 -40.77
N LEU A 417 4.01 37.78 -40.88
CA LEU A 417 5.04 37.48 -41.89
C LEU A 417 5.19 35.96 -42.09
N ARG A 418 4.95 35.55 -43.34
CA ARG A 418 5.32 34.25 -43.94
C ARG A 418 6.80 34.31 -44.35
N ALA A 419 7.51 33.18 -44.26
CA ALA A 419 8.38 32.59 -45.31
C ALA A 419 9.08 31.37 -44.67
N VAL A 420 8.80 30.14 -45.11
CA VAL A 420 9.39 29.42 -46.27
C VAL A 420 10.80 28.88 -45.97
N GLU A 421 10.92 27.59 -46.28
CA GLU A 421 11.99 26.60 -46.08
C GLU A 421 13.42 27.03 -46.46
N SER A 422 14.38 26.44 -45.73
CA SER A 422 15.64 25.87 -46.23
C SER A 422 16.09 24.77 -45.27
#